data_AF-A0A0M9YXQ1-F1
#
_entry.id   AF-A0A0M9YXQ1-F1
#
_cell.length_a   1.000
_cell.length_b   1.000
_cell.length_c   1.000
_cell.angle_alpha   90.00
_cell.angle_beta   90.00
_cell.angle_gamma   90.00
#
_symmetry.space_group_name_H-M   'P 1'
#
loop_
_entity.id
_entity.type
_entity.pdbx_description
1 polymer ?
#
loop_
_entity_poly.entity_id
_entity_poly.type
_entity_poly.pdbx_seq_one_letter_code
_entity_poly.pdbx_strand_id
1 'polypeptide(L)'
;MRIHGRTLRGAAIALSLAAAGTLAMGTGPASAKVSDGWVRGYDTWTDDWNDEGVLSQYNYSASNAVGLWQRILVAEGAKLDNGSNFVVNNIDCYFGDKTHQATMNLQKRWGLTADGKVGSGTFGRANKNLFKNFGSTVRGETLHLTYKAGDGTIEHFSRNTEGKYRFLDMQNNERQAGYTYRTCRT
;
A
#
# COMPACT_ATOMS: atom_id res chain seq x y z
N MET A 1 61.95 -51.14 -9.48
CA MET A 1 63.27 -50.64 -9.00
C MET A 1 63.05 -49.21 -8.50
N ARG A 2 63.20 -48.98 -7.19
CA ARG A 2 63.37 -47.64 -6.57
C ARG A 2 64.63 -46.99 -7.21
N ILE A 3 64.94 -45.69 -7.16
CA ILE A 3 65.26 -44.78 -6.03
C ILE A 3 65.50 -43.40 -6.72
N HIS A 4 65.05 -42.21 -6.28
CA HIS A 4 65.63 -41.24 -5.31
C HIS A 4 64.72 -39.97 -5.38
N GLY A 5 64.36 -39.21 -4.35
CA GLY A 5 64.87 -39.07 -2.99
C GLY A 5 65.56 -37.71 -2.78
N ARG A 6 64.99 -36.89 -1.86
CA ARG A 6 65.55 -35.73 -1.10
C ARG A 6 65.16 -34.32 -1.61
N THR A 7 64.81 -33.30 -0.82
CA THR A 7 64.57 -33.10 0.63
C THR A 7 63.95 -31.69 0.86
N LEU A 8 63.20 -31.55 1.97
CA LEU A 8 62.51 -30.39 2.53
C LEU A 8 63.36 -29.16 2.91
N ARG A 9 62.78 -27.95 2.79
CA ARG A 9 62.75 -26.77 3.72
C ARG A 9 61.54 -25.90 3.26
N GLY A 10 60.55 -25.41 4.02
CA GLY A 10 60.46 -24.89 5.38
C GLY A 10 59.94 -23.42 5.30
N ALA A 11 58.92 -23.07 6.10
CA ALA A 11 58.31 -21.73 6.31
C ALA A 11 57.32 -21.23 5.22
N ALA A 12 56.22 -20.55 5.50
CA ALA A 12 55.48 -20.19 6.72
C ALA A 12 54.11 -19.66 6.26
N ILE A 13 53.18 -19.64 7.19
CA ILE A 13 51.78 -19.19 7.11
C ILE A 13 51.66 -17.75 6.55
N ALA A 14 50.72 -17.55 5.63
CA ALA A 14 50.05 -16.26 5.45
C ALA A 14 48.54 -16.51 5.32
N LEU A 15 47.83 -16.32 6.44
CA LEU A 15 46.40 -16.14 6.51
C LEU A 15 46.07 -14.71 6.02
N SER A 16 45.34 -14.59 4.92
CA SER A 16 44.58 -13.36 4.62
C SER A 16 43.46 -13.67 3.62
N LEU A 17 42.21 -13.62 4.09
CA LEU A 17 41.19 -12.60 3.75
C LEU A 17 40.77 -12.63 2.27
N ALA A 18 39.51 -12.77 1.88
CA ALA A 18 38.26 -12.53 2.56
C ALA A 18 37.15 -13.36 1.89
N ALA A 19 36.23 -13.91 2.67
CA ALA A 19 34.95 -14.35 2.12
C ALA A 19 34.20 -13.10 1.67
N ALA A 20 34.09 -12.89 0.37
CA ALA A 20 33.24 -11.87 -0.21
C ALA A 20 31.78 -12.24 0.10
N GLY A 21 31.30 -11.78 1.24
CA GLY A 21 29.89 -11.80 1.59
C GLY A 21 29.17 -10.81 0.69
N THR A 22 28.69 -11.26 -0.46
CA THR A 22 27.66 -10.52 -1.19
C THR A 22 26.39 -10.60 -0.36
N LEU A 23 26.14 -9.58 0.46
CA LEU A 23 24.82 -9.25 0.95
C LEU A 23 23.93 -9.08 -0.29
N ALA A 24 23.16 -10.11 -0.62
CA ALA A 24 22.01 -9.95 -1.48
C ALA A 24 21.05 -9.03 -0.69
N MET A 25 21.15 -7.73 -0.94
CA MET A 25 20.10 -6.81 -0.55
C MET A 25 18.89 -7.21 -1.38
N GLY A 26 18.06 -8.07 -0.80
CA GLY A 26 16.72 -8.29 -1.33
C GLY A 26 16.07 -6.92 -1.37
N THR A 27 15.89 -6.36 -2.57
CA THR A 27 15.02 -5.21 -2.80
C THR A 27 13.61 -5.72 -2.59
N GLY A 28 13.25 -5.94 -1.33
CA GLY A 28 11.86 -5.90 -0.92
C GLY A 28 11.34 -4.53 -1.31
N PRO A 29 10.12 -4.45 -1.87
CA PRO A 29 9.56 -3.18 -2.26
C PRO A 29 9.53 -2.20 -1.07
N ALA A 30 9.76 -0.92 -1.38
CA ALA A 30 9.98 0.12 -0.40
C ALA A 30 8.67 0.45 0.34
N SER A 31 8.54 -0.14 1.53
CA SER A 31 7.53 0.07 2.57
C SER A 31 7.19 1.56 2.82
N ALA A 32 5.90 1.90 2.75
CA ALA A 32 5.29 3.19 3.04
C ALA A 32 5.14 3.41 4.56
N LYS A 33 5.97 4.28 5.15
CA LYS A 33 5.82 4.61 6.57
C LYS A 33 4.77 5.68 6.81
N VAL A 34 3.86 5.41 7.75
CA VAL A 34 2.92 6.40 8.33
C VAL A 34 3.61 7.70 8.76
N SER A 35 4.88 7.62 9.20
CA SER A 35 5.71 8.79 9.58
C SER A 35 5.85 9.81 8.47
N ASP A 36 5.66 9.40 7.21
CA ASP A 36 5.74 10.29 6.07
C ASP A 36 4.49 11.15 5.96
N GLY A 37 3.35 10.75 6.53
CA GLY A 37 2.13 11.57 6.59
C GLY A 37 1.19 11.44 5.38
N TRP A 38 1.49 10.55 4.42
CA TRP A 38 0.64 10.23 3.27
C TRP A 38 0.58 8.73 2.99
N VAL A 39 -0.53 8.28 2.40
CA VAL A 39 -0.59 7.00 1.67
C VAL A 39 0.34 7.13 0.47
N ARG A 40 1.39 6.31 0.41
CA ARG A 40 2.49 6.52 -0.53
C ARG A 40 3.11 5.22 -0.99
N GLY A 41 3.90 5.29 -2.05
CA GLY A 41 4.76 4.18 -2.43
C GLY A 41 5.76 4.55 -3.50
N TYR A 42 6.64 3.62 -3.83
CA TYR A 42 7.70 3.78 -4.81
C TYR A 42 7.86 2.52 -5.64
N ASP A 43 8.56 2.62 -6.76
CA ASP A 43 8.81 1.48 -7.63
C ASP A 43 7.49 0.81 -8.06
N THR A 44 7.34 -0.50 -7.82
CA THR A 44 6.13 -1.26 -8.15
C THR A 44 4.98 -0.99 -7.18
N TRP A 45 3.78 -0.73 -7.70
CA TRP A 45 2.57 -0.46 -6.91
C TRP A 45 1.98 -1.69 -6.20
N THR A 46 2.56 -2.86 -6.38
CA THR A 46 1.97 -4.17 -6.02
C THR A 46 1.87 -4.42 -4.52
N ASP A 47 2.45 -3.53 -3.72
CA ASP A 47 2.48 -3.61 -2.27
C ASP A 47 2.45 -2.24 -1.58
N ASP A 48 2.27 -1.14 -2.34
CA ASP A 48 2.31 0.24 -1.84
C ASP A 48 1.42 0.46 -0.61
N TRP A 49 0.32 -0.30 -0.46
CA TRP A 49 -0.59 -0.14 0.69
C TRP A 49 -0.37 -1.14 1.84
N ASN A 50 0.61 -2.03 1.77
CA ASN A 50 0.73 -3.16 2.70
C ASN A 50 1.13 -2.77 4.14
N ASP A 51 1.71 -1.60 4.34
CA ASP A 51 2.21 -1.14 5.64
C ASP A 51 1.68 0.24 6.05
N GLU A 52 0.58 0.63 5.42
CA GLU A 52 -0.12 1.88 5.68
C GLU A 52 -0.73 1.96 7.09
N GLY A 53 -0.93 3.20 7.54
CA GLY A 53 -1.42 3.50 8.88
C GLY A 53 -2.85 3.05 9.10
N VAL A 54 -3.15 2.62 10.32
CA VAL A 54 -4.48 2.13 10.65
C VAL A 54 -5.48 3.29 10.60
N LEU A 55 -6.40 3.27 9.63
CA LEU A 55 -7.55 4.17 9.60
C LEU A 55 -8.68 3.57 10.43
N SER A 56 -9.28 4.39 11.30
CA SER A 56 -10.44 3.97 12.10
C SER A 56 -11.16 5.20 12.66
N GLN A 57 -12.25 4.98 13.39
CA GLN A 57 -12.93 6.05 14.14
C GLN A 57 -12.00 6.76 15.15
N TYR A 58 -10.92 6.09 15.59
CA TYR A 58 -10.01 6.59 16.61
C TYR A 58 -8.65 7.06 16.07
N ASN A 59 -8.29 6.66 14.85
CA ASN A 59 -6.98 6.94 14.24
C ASN A 59 -7.17 7.53 12.85
N TYR A 60 -6.62 8.73 12.63
CA TYR A 60 -6.71 9.46 11.36
C TYR A 60 -8.15 9.59 10.85
N SER A 61 -9.12 9.67 11.76
CA SER A 61 -10.55 9.59 11.46
C SER A 61 -11.03 10.73 10.58
N ALA A 62 -10.45 11.92 10.69
CA ALA A 62 -10.70 13.04 9.78
C ALA A 62 -9.47 13.29 8.90
N SER A 63 -9.32 12.52 7.82
CA SER A 63 -8.16 12.63 6.92
C SER A 63 -8.48 12.27 5.46
N ASN A 64 -7.72 12.81 4.51
CA ASN A 64 -7.87 12.45 3.11
C ASN A 64 -7.51 10.99 2.82
N ALA A 65 -6.68 10.35 3.63
CA ALA A 65 -6.44 8.90 3.55
C ALA A 65 -7.75 8.11 3.73
N VAL A 66 -8.67 8.60 4.57
CA VAL A 66 -10.03 8.03 4.67
C VAL A 66 -10.80 8.20 3.37
N GLY A 67 -10.66 9.32 2.66
CA GLY A 67 -11.28 9.52 1.36
C GLY A 67 -10.84 8.52 0.30
N LEU A 68 -9.54 8.22 0.26
CA LEU A 68 -9.00 7.16 -0.59
C LEU A 68 -9.67 5.82 -0.25
N TRP A 69 -9.78 5.48 1.02
CA TRP A 69 -10.46 4.26 1.44
C TRP A 69 -11.96 4.27 1.09
N GLN A 70 -12.64 5.39 1.25
CA GLN A 70 -14.06 5.52 0.90
C GLN A 70 -14.28 5.32 -0.61
N ARG A 71 -13.34 5.67 -1.49
CA ARG A 71 -13.40 5.29 -2.92
C ARG A 71 -13.37 3.78 -3.11
N ILE A 72 -12.54 3.06 -2.34
CA ILE A 72 -12.53 1.59 -2.37
C ILE A 72 -13.86 1.03 -1.92
N LEU A 73 -14.46 1.56 -0.84
CA LEU A 73 -15.79 1.15 -0.38
C LEU A 73 -16.87 1.33 -1.45
N VAL A 74 -16.81 2.43 -2.20
CA VAL A 74 -17.70 2.68 -3.34
C VAL A 74 -17.44 1.67 -4.47
N ALA A 75 -16.19 1.49 -4.89
CA ALA A 75 -15.83 0.54 -5.95
C ALA A 75 -16.32 -0.87 -5.63
N GLU A 76 -16.17 -1.27 -4.38
CA GLU A 76 -16.54 -2.57 -3.87
C GLU A 76 -18.05 -2.73 -3.64
N GLY A 77 -18.86 -1.69 -3.80
CA GLY A 77 -20.28 -1.72 -3.42
C GLY A 77 -20.46 -2.19 -1.98
N ALA A 78 -19.61 -1.71 -1.06
CA ALA A 78 -19.63 -2.12 0.34
C ALA A 78 -21.01 -1.86 0.96
N LYS A 79 -21.46 -2.78 1.82
CA LYS A 79 -22.82 -2.73 2.39
C LYS A 79 -22.82 -2.05 3.76
N LEU A 80 -23.80 -1.18 3.97
CA LEU A 80 -24.19 -0.70 5.30
C LEU A 80 -25.12 -1.71 5.98
N ASP A 81 -25.29 -1.59 7.30
CA ASP A 81 -26.08 -2.56 8.09
C ASP A 81 -27.57 -2.56 7.73
N ASN A 82 -28.08 -1.45 7.20
CA ASN A 82 -29.44 -1.35 6.66
C ASN A 82 -29.60 -1.96 5.26
N GLY A 83 -28.55 -2.59 4.70
CA GLY A 83 -28.54 -3.23 3.39
C GLY A 83 -28.26 -2.30 2.20
N SER A 84 -28.21 -0.97 2.40
CA SER A 84 -27.87 -0.03 1.32
C SER A 84 -26.38 -0.08 0.98
N ASN A 85 -26.03 0.36 -0.23
CA ASN A 85 -24.63 0.48 -0.64
C ASN A 85 -24.00 1.73 -0.04
N PHE A 86 -22.71 1.65 0.23
CA PHE A 86 -21.84 2.80 0.40
C PHE A 86 -21.63 3.44 -0.99
N VAL A 87 -21.95 4.73 -1.12
CA VAL A 87 -21.98 5.43 -2.41
C VAL A 87 -21.09 6.66 -2.40
N VAL A 88 -20.86 7.26 -3.58
CA VAL A 88 -20.01 8.46 -3.76
C VAL A 88 -20.38 9.60 -2.80
N ASN A 89 -21.67 9.79 -2.51
CA ASN A 89 -22.14 10.82 -1.57
C ASN A 89 -21.76 10.55 -0.11
N ASN A 90 -21.17 9.40 0.21
CA ASN A 90 -20.61 9.11 1.53
C ASN A 90 -19.12 9.44 1.63
N ILE A 91 -18.48 9.93 0.55
CA ILE A 91 -17.06 10.29 0.54
C ILE A 91 -16.90 11.70 1.11
N ASP A 92 -16.78 11.77 2.43
CA ASP A 92 -16.58 13.00 3.20
C ASP A 92 -15.20 13.08 3.86
N CYS A 93 -14.35 12.07 3.65
CA CYS A 93 -13.03 11.91 4.27
C CYS A 93 -13.08 11.91 5.81
N TYR A 94 -14.19 11.38 6.34
CA TYR A 94 -14.40 11.13 7.75
C TYR A 94 -14.77 9.66 8.02
N PHE A 95 -14.05 9.05 8.94
CA PHE A 95 -14.23 7.67 9.35
C PHE A 95 -15.30 7.59 10.44
N GLY A 96 -16.53 7.97 10.08
CA GLY A 96 -17.71 7.83 10.95
C GLY A 96 -18.36 6.45 10.86
N ASP A 97 -19.55 6.33 11.45
CA ASP A 97 -20.30 5.07 11.56
C ASP A 97 -20.51 4.36 10.22
N LYS A 98 -20.89 5.11 9.18
CA LYS A 98 -21.10 4.53 7.84
C LYS A 98 -19.82 3.93 7.27
N THR A 99 -18.70 4.64 7.38
CA THR A 99 -17.39 4.17 6.91
C THR A 99 -16.96 2.94 7.71
N HIS A 100 -17.16 2.94 9.03
CA HIS A 100 -16.87 1.81 9.89
C HIS A 100 -17.70 0.57 9.55
N GLN A 101 -19.02 0.71 9.43
CA GLN A 101 -19.94 -0.38 9.05
C GLN A 101 -19.59 -0.96 7.69
N ALA A 102 -19.41 -0.09 6.68
CA ALA A 102 -19.03 -0.52 5.34
C ALA A 102 -17.68 -1.25 5.32
N THR A 103 -16.70 -0.75 6.07
CA THR A 103 -15.38 -1.40 6.23
C THR A 103 -15.52 -2.78 6.85
N MET A 104 -16.23 -2.88 7.97
CA MET A 104 -16.45 -4.13 8.67
C MET A 104 -17.17 -5.16 7.78
N ASN A 105 -18.21 -4.75 7.06
CA ASN A 105 -18.95 -5.64 6.17
C ASN A 105 -18.14 -6.05 4.93
N LEU A 106 -17.30 -5.14 4.40
CA LEU A 106 -16.35 -5.46 3.34
C LEU A 106 -15.30 -6.48 3.80
N GLN A 107 -14.74 -6.31 4.99
CA GLN A 107 -13.78 -7.24 5.59
C GLN A 107 -14.39 -8.64 5.74
N LYS A 108 -15.64 -8.76 6.24
CA LYS A 108 -16.37 -10.04 6.29
C LYS A 108 -16.43 -10.70 4.91
N ARG A 109 -16.80 -9.93 3.89
CA ARG A 109 -16.91 -10.43 2.51
C ARG A 109 -15.55 -10.86 1.93
N TRP A 110 -14.47 -10.19 2.33
CA TRP A 110 -13.12 -10.56 1.95
C TRP A 110 -12.51 -11.69 2.80
N GLY A 111 -13.23 -12.20 3.81
CA GLY A 111 -12.73 -13.24 4.71
C GLY A 111 -11.64 -12.77 5.67
N LEU A 112 -11.58 -11.46 5.97
CA LEU A 112 -10.67 -10.87 6.94
C LEU A 112 -11.32 -10.80 8.33
N THR A 113 -10.53 -10.55 9.36
CA THR A 113 -11.06 -10.11 10.66
C THR A 113 -11.86 -8.82 10.47
N ALA A 114 -13.14 -8.87 10.80
CA ALA A 114 -14.08 -7.76 10.61
C ALA A 114 -14.08 -6.82 11.81
N ASP A 115 -12.98 -6.11 12.01
CA ASP A 115 -12.79 -5.17 13.13
C ASP A 115 -13.17 -3.71 12.79
N GLY A 116 -13.56 -3.44 11.54
CA GLY A 116 -13.94 -2.12 11.07
C GLY A 116 -12.76 -1.14 10.95
N LYS A 117 -11.51 -1.63 10.98
CA LYS A 117 -10.29 -0.83 10.90
C LYS A 117 -9.52 -1.15 9.63
N VAL A 118 -8.98 -0.13 8.97
CA VAL A 118 -8.20 -0.30 7.74
C VAL A 118 -6.73 -0.33 8.10
N GLY A 119 -6.24 -1.51 8.46
CA GLY A 119 -4.80 -1.78 8.62
C GLY A 119 -4.20 -2.50 7.42
N SER A 120 -2.94 -2.93 7.57
CA SER A 120 -2.15 -3.66 6.57
C SER A 120 -2.90 -4.81 5.88
N GLY A 121 -3.63 -5.63 6.63
CA GLY A 121 -4.39 -6.75 6.04
C GLY A 121 -5.54 -6.29 5.14
N THR A 122 -6.20 -5.19 5.49
CA THR A 122 -7.33 -4.64 4.72
C THR A 122 -6.84 -3.87 3.51
N PHE A 123 -5.86 -2.99 3.70
CA PHE A 123 -5.23 -2.26 2.60
C PHE A 123 -4.52 -3.20 1.62
N GLY A 124 -3.74 -4.16 2.11
CA GLY A 124 -3.06 -5.13 1.26
C GLY A 124 -4.01 -6.03 0.48
N ARG A 125 -5.21 -6.31 1.01
CA ARG A 125 -6.26 -7.00 0.24
C ARG A 125 -6.79 -6.12 -0.90
N ALA A 126 -7.01 -4.83 -0.65
CA ALA A 126 -7.42 -3.88 -1.69
C ALA A 126 -6.31 -3.71 -2.75
N ASN A 127 -5.05 -3.68 -2.33
CA ASN A 127 -3.90 -3.50 -3.23
C ASN A 127 -3.85 -4.55 -4.35
N LYS A 128 -4.27 -5.80 -4.08
CA LYS A 128 -4.35 -6.89 -5.07
C LYS A 128 -5.29 -6.58 -6.26
N ASN A 129 -6.19 -5.62 -6.10
CA ASN A 129 -7.12 -5.19 -7.14
C ASN A 129 -6.61 -3.95 -7.90
N LEU A 130 -5.39 -3.46 -7.62
CA LEU A 130 -4.76 -2.36 -8.36
C LEU A 130 -3.96 -2.87 -9.56
N PHE A 131 -4.22 -2.24 -10.70
CA PHE A 131 -3.54 -2.49 -11.96
C PHE A 131 -2.96 -1.20 -12.50
N LYS A 132 -1.75 -1.27 -13.07
CA LYS A 132 -1.21 -0.15 -13.83
C LYS A 132 -2.08 0.12 -15.05
N ASN A 133 -2.49 1.37 -15.21
CA ASN A 133 -3.19 1.87 -16.37
C ASN A 133 -2.19 2.50 -17.36
N PHE A 134 -1.55 3.61 -16.96
CA PHE A 134 -0.51 4.29 -17.74
C PHE A 134 0.48 5.04 -16.82
N GLY A 135 1.47 5.70 -17.42
CA GLY A 135 2.54 6.37 -16.67
C GLY A 135 3.72 5.45 -16.32
N SER A 136 4.52 5.83 -15.34
CA SER A 136 5.78 5.17 -15.00
C SER A 136 5.88 4.82 -13.52
N THR A 137 6.50 3.68 -13.24
CA THR A 137 6.86 3.25 -11.89
C THR A 137 8.20 3.85 -11.43
N VAL A 138 8.94 4.48 -12.35
CA VAL A 138 10.21 5.16 -12.05
C VAL A 138 9.98 6.27 -11.03
N ARG A 139 10.89 6.38 -10.07
CA ARG A 139 10.84 7.43 -9.06
C ARG A 139 10.90 8.82 -9.69
N GLY A 140 10.07 9.75 -9.19
CA GLY A 140 9.96 11.09 -9.77
C GLY A 140 8.93 11.20 -10.89
N GLU A 141 8.32 10.08 -11.32
CA GLU A 141 7.30 10.06 -12.37
C GLU A 141 5.90 9.84 -11.80
N THR A 142 4.88 10.16 -12.61
CA THR A 142 3.48 9.89 -12.26
C THR A 142 3.07 8.49 -12.74
N LEU A 143 2.37 7.78 -11.86
CA LEU A 143 1.76 6.48 -12.16
C LEU A 143 0.24 6.60 -12.06
N HIS A 144 -0.48 6.08 -13.04
CA HIS A 144 -1.94 6.00 -13.03
C HIS A 144 -2.36 4.55 -12.84
N LEU A 145 -3.23 4.32 -11.88
CA LEU A 145 -3.68 3.02 -11.44
C LEU A 145 -5.19 2.91 -11.61
N THR A 146 -5.63 1.71 -11.95
CA THR A 146 -7.02 1.32 -11.97
C THR A 146 -7.24 0.30 -10.86
N TYR A 147 -8.13 0.61 -9.94
CA TYR A 147 -8.69 -0.37 -9.02
C TYR A 147 -9.87 -1.06 -9.69
N LYS A 148 -9.87 -2.39 -9.73
CA LYS A 148 -10.97 -3.19 -10.30
C LYS A 148 -11.59 -4.06 -9.23
N ALA A 149 -12.82 -3.74 -8.83
CA ALA A 149 -13.58 -4.52 -7.88
C ALA A 149 -14.02 -5.87 -8.48
N GLY A 150 -14.46 -6.80 -7.61
CA GLY A 150 -14.86 -8.15 -8.03
C GLY A 150 -16.06 -8.20 -8.98
N ASP A 151 -16.92 -7.18 -8.97
CA ASP A 151 -18.08 -7.05 -9.86
C ASP A 151 -17.76 -6.33 -11.19
N GLY A 152 -16.49 -5.92 -11.38
CA GLY A 152 -16.03 -5.20 -12.57
C GLY A 152 -16.09 -3.67 -12.44
N THR A 153 -16.58 -3.12 -11.33
CA THR A 153 -16.54 -1.67 -11.07
C THR A 153 -15.09 -1.18 -11.04
N ILE A 154 -14.85 -0.02 -11.65
CA ILE A 154 -13.51 0.56 -11.80
C ILE A 154 -13.43 1.89 -11.06
N GLU A 155 -12.33 2.06 -10.32
CA GLU A 155 -11.94 3.33 -9.73
C GLU A 155 -10.52 3.71 -10.17
N HIS A 156 -10.27 5.02 -10.30
CA HIS A 156 -8.98 5.53 -10.73
C HIS A 156 -8.22 6.18 -9.59
N PHE A 157 -6.95 5.82 -9.48
CA PHE A 157 -6.00 6.40 -8.56
C PHE A 157 -4.78 6.88 -9.33
N SER A 158 -4.03 7.82 -8.76
CA SER A 158 -2.72 8.15 -9.29
C SER A 158 -1.71 8.34 -8.17
N ARG A 159 -0.44 8.10 -8.48
CA ARG A 159 0.70 8.36 -7.61
C ARG A 159 1.50 9.49 -8.22
N ASN A 160 1.72 10.59 -7.49
CA ASN A 160 2.43 11.75 -8.03
C ASN A 160 3.95 11.48 -8.09
N THR A 161 4.70 12.46 -8.58
CA THR A 161 6.17 12.43 -8.66
C THR A 161 6.86 12.25 -7.30
N GLU A 162 6.16 12.51 -6.18
CA GLU A 162 6.63 12.30 -4.81
C GLU A 162 6.21 10.95 -4.21
N GLY A 163 5.56 10.09 -4.99
CA GLY A 163 5.04 8.80 -4.53
C GLY A 163 3.70 8.87 -3.81
N LYS A 164 3.06 10.05 -3.71
CA LYS A 164 1.82 10.24 -2.92
C LYS A 164 0.59 9.84 -3.73
N TYR A 165 -0.26 9.03 -3.13
CA TYR A 165 -1.53 8.64 -3.75
C TYR A 165 -2.51 9.80 -3.82
N ARG A 166 -3.25 9.85 -4.93
CA ARG A 166 -4.30 10.83 -5.22
C ARG A 166 -5.55 10.11 -5.71
N PHE A 167 -6.69 10.68 -5.35
CA PHE A 167 -8.02 10.18 -5.67
C PHE A 167 -8.97 11.34 -5.95
N LEU A 168 -10.13 11.05 -6.52
CA LEU A 168 -11.19 12.03 -6.72
C LEU A 168 -12.18 12.01 -5.55
N ASP A 169 -12.48 13.17 -4.97
CA ASP A 169 -13.57 13.29 -3.99
C ASP A 169 -14.95 13.19 -4.64
N MET A 170 -16.02 13.32 -3.86
CA MET A 170 -17.39 13.26 -4.36
C MET A 170 -17.76 14.36 -5.37
N GLN A 171 -16.98 15.45 -5.43
CA GLN A 171 -17.13 16.57 -6.35
C GLN A 171 -16.18 16.47 -7.55
N ASN A 172 -15.48 15.33 -7.71
CA ASN A 172 -14.45 15.10 -8.72
C ASN A 172 -13.23 16.03 -8.60
N ASN A 173 -12.98 16.60 -7.41
CA ASN A 173 -11.73 17.31 -7.16
C ASN A 173 -10.65 16.30 -6.79
N GLU A 174 -9.46 16.47 -7.34
CA GLU A 174 -8.30 15.66 -6.97
C GLU A 174 -7.84 16.00 -5.55
N ARG A 175 -7.63 14.96 -4.74
CA ARG A 175 -7.15 15.04 -3.36
C ARG A 175 -5.91 14.17 -3.19
N GLN A 176 -4.94 14.66 -2.44
CA GLN A 176 -3.81 13.85 -1.97
C GLN A 176 -4.22 13.11 -0.68
N ALA A 177 -3.90 11.83 -0.60
CA ALA A 177 -4.26 10.94 0.50
C ALA A 177 -3.36 11.13 1.73
N GLY A 178 -3.43 12.30 2.36
CA GLY A 178 -2.72 12.60 3.61
C GLY A 178 -3.43 12.11 4.86
N TYR A 179 -2.65 11.75 5.88
CA TYR A 179 -3.13 11.31 7.19
C TYR A 179 -3.49 12.45 8.15
N THR A 180 -2.92 13.64 7.96
CA THR A 180 -2.96 14.74 8.94
C THR A 180 -3.89 15.89 8.57
N TYR A 181 -4.60 15.79 7.44
CA TYR A 181 -5.51 16.84 6.97
C TYR A 181 -6.71 16.25 6.23
N ARG A 182 -7.84 16.96 6.29
CA ARG A 182 -9.10 16.64 5.62
C ARG A 182 -9.53 17.83 4.76
N THR A 183 -9.64 17.61 3.46
CA THR A 183 -10.01 18.65 2.47
C THR A 183 -11.26 18.32 1.68
N CYS A 184 -11.84 17.14 1.87
CA CYS A 184 -13.09 16.76 1.24
C CYS A 184 -14.21 17.60 1.84
N ARG A 185 -15.00 18.22 0.97
CA ARG A 185 -16.12 19.05 1.38
C ARG A 185 -17.35 18.16 1.57
N THR A 186 -18.09 18.40 2.64
CA THR A 186 -19.40 17.81 2.93
C THR A 186 -20.49 18.48 2.11
#